data_AF-A0A8T4MFQ1-F1
#
_entry.id   AF-A0A8T4MFQ1-F1
#
_cell.length_a   1.000
_cell.length_b   1.000
_cell.length_c   1.000
_cell.angle_alpha   90.00
_cell.angle_beta   90.00
_cell.angle_gamma   90.00
#
_symmetry.space_group_name_H-M   'P 1'
#
loop_
_entity.id
_entity.type
_entity.pdbx_description
1 polymer ?
#
loop_
_entity_poly.entity_id
_entity_poly.type
_entity_poly.pdbx_seq_one_letter_code
_entity_poly.pdbx_strand_id
1 'polypeptide(L)'
;MKKTNRLAEELFSNIFENIKEKEVVIFGEMHGTHEIPIILSLFLKKASDFFDFDVLFEFPINFQKEIDDFFRSGDINILKSMDFFNNKDNNDGRNSLEYLNLINDLSNINKNYFKNICVKFVDVTPDSSLLQNDREREIKDNVLRVLDNDPKRKVFVIMGNVHASNSVFNSGSLSIFPVSYLLRKSLGNEKVFSVNLQPSSGEFFNFGVKSVSDLDNSNDKIKKSFDYTFIIPKVSSASFL
;
A
#
# COMPACT_ATOMS: atom_id res chain seq x y z
N MET A 1 -13.46 -11.34 -10.65
CA MET A 1 -12.61 -12.40 -10.08
C MET A 1 -11.60 -12.99 -11.07
N LYS A 2 -11.98 -13.74 -12.13
CA LYS A 2 -10.99 -14.37 -13.05
C LYS A 2 -9.95 -13.40 -13.66
N LYS A 3 -10.37 -12.19 -14.04
CA LYS A 3 -9.46 -11.16 -14.59
C LYS A 3 -8.45 -10.68 -13.54
N THR A 4 -8.90 -10.39 -12.33
CA THR A 4 -8.06 -9.91 -11.22
C THR A 4 -7.04 -10.95 -10.77
N ASN A 5 -7.42 -12.24 -10.75
CA ASN A 5 -6.49 -13.34 -10.49
C ASN A 5 -5.35 -13.37 -11.51
N ARG A 6 -5.69 -13.30 -12.81
CA ARG A 6 -4.67 -13.26 -13.86
C ARG A 6 -3.73 -12.06 -13.70
N LEU A 7 -4.27 -10.88 -13.38
CA LEU A 7 -3.44 -9.69 -13.16
C LEU A 7 -2.50 -9.84 -11.96
N ALA A 8 -2.97 -10.45 -10.86
CA ALA A 8 -2.12 -10.70 -9.70
C ALA A 8 -1.02 -11.74 -9.98
N GLU A 9 -1.34 -12.80 -10.72
CA GLU A 9 -0.36 -13.79 -11.18
C GLU A 9 0.69 -13.15 -12.10
N GLU A 10 0.24 -12.34 -13.07
CA GLU A 10 1.12 -11.62 -13.98
C GLU A 10 2.03 -10.63 -13.24
N LEU A 11 1.47 -9.85 -12.30
CA LEU A 11 2.25 -8.97 -11.43
C LEU A 11 3.33 -9.76 -10.67
N PHE A 12 2.93 -10.86 -10.00
CA PHE A 12 3.85 -11.68 -9.23
C PHE A 12 4.97 -12.25 -10.10
N SER A 13 4.63 -12.90 -11.22
CA SER A 13 5.59 -13.48 -12.14
C SER A 13 6.56 -12.44 -12.71
N ASN A 14 6.08 -11.24 -13.04
CA ASN A 14 6.90 -10.20 -13.65
C ASN A 14 7.94 -9.60 -12.70
N ILE A 15 7.67 -9.56 -11.38
CA ILE A 15 8.57 -8.93 -10.40
C ILE A 15 9.28 -9.92 -9.47
N PHE A 16 8.90 -11.21 -9.47
CA PHE A 16 9.38 -12.20 -8.49
C PHE A 16 10.90 -12.21 -8.33
N GLU A 17 11.64 -12.35 -9.44
CA GLU A 17 13.10 -12.37 -9.42
C GLU A 17 13.70 -11.05 -8.91
N ASN A 18 13.05 -9.92 -9.22
CA ASN A 18 13.53 -8.60 -8.78
C ASN A 18 13.30 -8.36 -7.28
N ILE A 19 12.24 -8.92 -6.71
CA ILE A 19 11.88 -8.73 -5.31
C ILE A 19 12.52 -9.75 -4.38
N LYS A 20 13.02 -10.88 -4.90
CA LYS A 20 13.51 -12.01 -4.09
C LYS A 20 14.54 -11.58 -3.04
N GLU A 21 15.58 -10.86 -3.48
CA GLU A 21 16.68 -10.39 -2.64
C GLU A 21 16.44 -9.02 -1.99
N LYS A 22 15.22 -8.47 -2.09
CA LYS A 22 14.86 -7.16 -1.54
C LYS A 22 14.37 -7.29 -0.11
N GLU A 23 14.77 -6.37 0.75
CA GLU A 23 14.24 -6.30 2.11
C GLU A 23 12.86 -5.62 2.12
N VAL A 24 12.69 -4.57 1.31
CA VAL A 24 11.45 -3.78 1.24
C VAL A 24 10.93 -3.74 -0.20
N VAL A 25 9.64 -4.03 -0.36
CA VAL A 25 8.91 -3.90 -1.63
C VAL A 25 7.74 -2.95 -1.42
N ILE A 26 7.71 -1.84 -2.14
CA ILE A 26 6.73 -0.76 -1.96
C ILE A 26 5.81 -0.71 -3.18
N PHE A 27 4.51 -0.90 -2.93
CA PHE A 27 3.46 -0.72 -3.92
C PHE A 27 2.89 0.69 -3.80
N GLY A 28 3.16 1.50 -4.81
CA GLY A 28 2.49 2.75 -5.07
C GLY A 28 1.17 2.51 -5.78
N GLU A 29 0.07 2.98 -5.20
CA GLU A 29 -1.26 2.76 -5.74
C GLU A 29 -2.08 4.04 -5.87
N MET A 30 -3.21 3.92 -6.58
CA MET A 30 -4.19 4.99 -6.73
C MET A 30 -5.37 4.70 -5.80
N HIS A 31 -5.47 5.50 -4.73
CA HIS A 31 -6.49 5.31 -3.71
C HIS A 31 -7.91 5.22 -4.29
N GLY A 32 -8.76 4.45 -3.62
CA GLY A 32 -10.18 4.29 -3.93
C GLY A 32 -10.49 3.57 -5.24
N THR A 33 -9.61 2.67 -5.64
CA THR A 33 -9.89 1.68 -6.69
C THR A 33 -10.41 0.38 -6.08
N HIS A 34 -11.32 -0.28 -6.79
CA HIS A 34 -11.85 -1.59 -6.39
C HIS A 34 -10.83 -2.71 -6.65
N GLU A 35 -10.12 -2.66 -7.78
CA GLU A 35 -9.30 -3.77 -8.26
C GLU A 35 -7.94 -3.85 -7.58
N ILE A 36 -7.30 -2.72 -7.25
CA ILE A 36 -5.93 -2.74 -6.71
C ILE A 36 -5.83 -3.51 -5.40
N PRO A 37 -6.69 -3.27 -4.38
CA PRO A 37 -6.61 -4.04 -3.14
C PRO A 37 -6.83 -5.54 -3.37
N ILE A 38 -7.71 -5.91 -4.31
CA ILE A 38 -7.94 -7.33 -4.65
C ILE A 38 -6.70 -7.94 -5.31
N ILE A 39 -6.05 -7.22 -6.26
CA ILE A 39 -4.79 -7.67 -6.88
C ILE A 39 -3.72 -7.86 -5.81
N LEU A 40 -3.57 -6.91 -4.89
CA LEU A 40 -2.60 -6.97 -3.80
C LEU A 40 -2.89 -8.12 -2.83
N SER A 41 -4.15 -8.37 -2.46
CA SER A 41 -4.53 -9.53 -1.63
C SER A 41 -4.08 -10.85 -2.28
N LEU A 42 -4.37 -11.02 -3.58
CA LEU A 42 -3.99 -12.22 -4.34
C LEU A 42 -2.47 -12.34 -4.53
N PHE A 43 -1.79 -11.22 -4.77
CA PHE A 43 -0.33 -11.16 -4.83
C PHE A 43 0.28 -11.59 -3.49
N LEU A 44 -0.19 -11.05 -2.36
CA LEU A 44 0.34 -11.34 -1.02
C LEU A 44 0.05 -12.78 -0.60
N LYS A 45 -1.12 -13.32 -0.97
CA LYS A 45 -1.41 -14.74 -0.85
C LYS A 45 -0.36 -15.57 -1.57
N LYS A 46 -0.04 -15.23 -2.83
CA LYS A 46 0.99 -15.95 -3.59
C LYS A 46 2.39 -15.78 -3.00
N ALA A 47 2.73 -14.58 -2.57
CA ALA A 47 4.00 -14.27 -1.91
C ALA A 47 4.22 -15.08 -0.64
N SER A 48 3.15 -15.45 0.07
CA SER A 48 3.23 -16.26 1.31
C SER A 48 3.74 -17.67 1.08
N ASP A 49 3.69 -18.18 -0.15
CA ASP A 49 4.30 -19.46 -0.51
C ASP A 49 5.84 -19.40 -0.47
N PHE A 50 6.43 -18.20 -0.58
CA PHE A 50 7.87 -18.01 -0.82
C PHE A 50 8.57 -17.16 0.24
N PHE A 51 7.84 -16.28 0.92
CA PHE A 51 8.41 -15.31 1.83
C PHE A 51 7.70 -15.33 3.18
N ASP A 52 8.46 -15.16 4.24
CA ASP A 52 7.95 -14.68 5.53
C ASP A 52 8.00 -13.15 5.49
N PHE A 53 6.85 -12.51 5.70
CA PHE A 53 6.73 -11.07 5.49
C PHE A 53 5.72 -10.39 6.40
N ASP A 54 5.92 -9.08 6.57
CA ASP A 54 4.95 -8.17 7.17
C ASP A 54 4.40 -7.21 6.11
N VAL A 55 3.18 -6.72 6.35
CA VAL A 55 2.49 -5.79 5.45
C VAL A 55 2.23 -4.48 6.16
N LEU A 56 2.67 -3.40 5.55
CA LEU A 56 2.55 -2.05 6.09
C LEU A 56 1.58 -1.25 5.22
N PHE A 57 0.58 -0.63 5.83
CA PHE A 57 -0.35 0.27 5.15
C PHE A 57 -0.08 1.70 5.54
N GLU A 58 -0.21 2.60 4.58
CA GLU A 58 -0.31 4.04 4.79
C GLU A 58 -1.63 4.41 5.48
N PHE A 59 -1.93 3.81 6.64
CA PHE A 59 -3.07 4.12 7.50
C PHE A 59 -2.57 4.72 8.82
N PRO A 60 -3.38 5.54 9.51
CA PRO A 60 -2.94 6.22 10.72
C PRO A 60 -2.57 5.26 11.85
N ILE A 61 -1.40 5.46 12.45
CA ILE A 61 -0.86 4.56 13.49
C ILE A 61 -1.73 4.47 14.75
N ASN A 62 -2.58 5.46 15.03
CA ASN A 62 -3.45 5.45 16.21
C ASN A 62 -4.50 4.32 16.18
N PHE A 63 -4.74 3.70 15.01
CA PHE A 63 -5.63 2.55 14.84
C PHE A 63 -4.92 1.19 14.92
N GLN A 64 -3.62 1.16 15.26
CA GLN A 64 -2.85 -0.08 15.28
C GLN A 64 -3.38 -1.09 16.31
N LYS A 65 -3.93 -0.61 17.44
CA LYS A 65 -4.42 -1.49 18.51
C LYS A 65 -5.59 -2.35 18.02
N GLU A 66 -6.51 -1.76 17.28
CA GLU A 66 -7.69 -2.42 16.73
C GLU A 66 -7.30 -3.49 15.70
N ILE A 67 -6.26 -3.23 14.91
CA ILE A 67 -5.68 -4.22 14.00
C ILE A 67 -5.05 -5.37 14.76
N ASP A 68 -4.24 -5.09 15.78
CA ASP A 68 -3.61 -6.12 16.60
C ASP A 68 -4.68 -6.98 17.32
N ASP A 69 -5.77 -6.35 17.80
CA ASP A 69 -6.92 -7.04 18.42
C ASP A 69 -7.70 -7.88 17.41
N PHE A 70 -7.88 -7.40 16.17
CA PHE A 70 -8.46 -8.17 15.07
C PHE A 70 -7.62 -9.40 14.71
N PHE A 71 -6.31 -9.25 14.54
CA PHE A 71 -5.44 -10.38 14.20
C PHE A 71 -5.37 -11.43 15.33
N ARG A 72 -5.51 -11.01 16.59
CA ARG A 72 -5.55 -11.91 17.75
C ARG A 72 -6.87 -12.67 17.88
N SER A 73 -7.99 -11.97 17.72
CA SER A 73 -9.34 -12.56 17.92
C SER A 73 -9.90 -13.21 16.67
N GLY A 74 -9.54 -12.70 15.50
CA GLY A 74 -10.18 -13.01 14.24
C GLY A 74 -11.58 -12.41 14.05
N ASP A 75 -12.03 -11.52 14.94
CA ASP A 75 -13.37 -10.95 14.90
C ASP A 75 -13.46 -9.77 13.92
N ILE A 76 -14.06 -10.03 12.77
CA ILE A 76 -14.27 -9.04 11.70
C ILE A 76 -15.06 -7.81 12.15
N ASN A 77 -15.86 -7.91 13.22
CA ASN A 77 -16.62 -6.77 13.72
C ASN A 77 -15.70 -5.68 14.27
N ILE A 78 -14.51 -6.03 14.78
CA ILE A 78 -13.50 -5.06 15.21
C ILE A 78 -13.14 -4.15 14.03
N LEU A 79 -12.74 -4.73 12.89
CA LEU A 79 -12.43 -3.96 11.67
C LEU A 79 -13.62 -3.12 11.21
N LYS A 80 -14.81 -3.70 11.15
CA LYS A 80 -16.03 -3.01 10.71
C LYS A 80 -16.44 -1.86 11.64
N SER A 81 -16.06 -1.90 12.92
CA SER A 81 -16.34 -0.85 13.88
C SER A 81 -15.28 0.23 13.98
N MET A 82 -14.11 0.06 13.33
CA MET A 82 -13.06 1.07 13.38
C MET A 82 -13.54 2.38 12.77
N ASP A 83 -13.32 3.48 13.48
CA ASP A 83 -13.71 4.82 13.02
C ASP A 83 -13.09 5.14 11.65
N PHE A 84 -11.88 4.64 11.36
CA PHE A 84 -11.24 4.76 10.05
C PHE A 84 -12.16 4.30 8.90
N PHE A 85 -12.72 3.09 8.99
CA PHE A 85 -13.59 2.51 7.94
C PHE A 85 -15.00 3.10 7.92
N ASN A 86 -15.43 3.80 8.97
CA ASN A 86 -16.74 4.41 9.08
C ASN A 86 -16.75 5.92 8.84
N ASN A 87 -15.58 6.56 8.70
CA ASN A 87 -15.48 8.00 8.49
C ASN A 87 -15.96 8.41 7.09
N LYS A 88 -17.01 9.25 7.04
CA LYS A 88 -17.59 9.76 5.79
C LYS A 88 -17.04 11.12 5.37
N ASP A 89 -16.45 11.88 6.29
CA ASP A 89 -16.12 13.29 6.08
C ASP A 89 -14.69 13.50 5.55
N ASN A 90 -13.86 12.44 5.51
CA ASN A 90 -12.48 12.51 5.02
C ASN A 90 -12.07 11.22 4.29
N ASN A 91 -12.82 10.87 3.25
CA ASN A 91 -12.64 9.63 2.51
C ASN A 91 -11.84 9.86 1.23
N ASP A 92 -10.58 9.44 1.24
CA ASP A 92 -9.70 9.46 0.06
C ASP A 92 -9.67 8.12 -0.68
N GLY A 93 -10.48 7.15 -0.25
CA GLY A 93 -10.57 5.81 -0.81
C GLY A 93 -9.77 4.73 -0.08
N ARG A 94 -8.90 5.08 0.88
CA ARG A 94 -8.17 4.09 1.71
C ARG A 94 -9.07 3.34 2.71
N ASN A 95 -10.17 3.96 3.13
CA ASN A 95 -11.15 3.40 4.06
C ASN A 95 -12.25 2.58 3.36
N SER A 96 -11.95 1.97 2.21
CA SER A 96 -12.89 1.19 1.44
C SER A 96 -13.13 -0.22 1.99
N LEU A 97 -14.23 -0.83 1.56
CA LEU A 97 -14.53 -2.24 1.81
C LEU A 97 -13.44 -3.15 1.23
N GLU A 98 -12.83 -2.78 0.10
CA GLU A 98 -11.78 -3.58 -0.53
C GLU A 98 -10.49 -3.61 0.30
N TYR A 99 -10.11 -2.51 0.96
CA TYR A 99 -9.01 -2.50 1.92
C TYR A 99 -9.33 -3.27 3.20
N LEU A 100 -10.55 -3.15 3.72
CA LEU A 100 -11.02 -3.97 4.84
C LEU A 100 -10.92 -5.47 4.50
N ASN A 101 -11.37 -5.87 3.30
CA ASN A 101 -11.29 -7.24 2.83
C ASN A 101 -9.84 -7.71 2.64
N LEU A 102 -8.95 -6.86 2.13
CA LEU A 102 -7.53 -7.17 2.01
C LEU A 102 -6.91 -7.50 3.39
N ILE A 103 -7.18 -6.68 4.41
CA ILE A 103 -6.70 -6.94 5.78
C ILE A 103 -7.29 -8.24 6.33
N ASN A 104 -8.57 -8.50 6.09
CA ASN A 104 -9.21 -9.76 6.47
C ASN A 104 -8.59 -10.97 5.77
N ASP A 105 -8.26 -10.85 4.49
CA ASP A 105 -7.60 -11.91 3.72
C ASP A 105 -6.21 -12.24 4.30
N LEU A 106 -5.44 -11.25 4.77
CA LEU A 106 -4.17 -11.48 5.46
C LEU A 106 -4.34 -12.27 6.76
N SER A 107 -5.37 -11.95 7.56
CA SER A 107 -5.72 -12.73 8.76
C SER A 107 -6.13 -14.17 8.39
N ASN A 108 -6.88 -14.35 7.30
CA ASN A 108 -7.24 -15.68 6.80
C ASN A 108 -6.04 -16.46 6.29
N ILE A 109 -5.03 -15.80 5.70
CA ILE A 109 -3.78 -16.46 5.29
C ILE A 109 -3.05 -17.02 6.52
N ASN A 110 -2.92 -16.23 7.58
CA ASN A 110 -2.32 -16.69 8.84
C ASN A 110 -3.01 -17.94 9.40
N LYS A 111 -4.35 -17.90 9.48
CA LYS A 111 -5.15 -19.02 10.00
C LYS A 111 -5.07 -20.27 9.12
N ASN A 112 -5.22 -20.12 7.81
CA ASN A 112 -5.37 -21.26 6.89
C ASN A 112 -4.04 -21.89 6.49
N TYR A 113 -2.93 -21.14 6.54
CA TYR A 113 -1.61 -21.58 6.09
C TYR A 113 -0.55 -21.54 7.19
N PHE A 114 -0.96 -21.37 8.46
CA PHE A 114 -0.09 -21.29 9.63
C PHE A 114 1.06 -20.28 9.45
N LYS A 115 0.72 -19.11 8.90
CA LYS A 115 1.65 -17.99 8.72
C LYS A 115 1.59 -17.03 9.90
N ASN A 116 2.62 -16.20 10.03
CA ASN A 116 2.71 -15.15 11.04
C ASN A 116 2.90 -13.78 10.39
N ILE A 117 2.07 -13.42 9.42
CA ILE A 117 2.09 -12.10 8.77
C ILE A 117 1.59 -11.06 9.77
N CYS A 118 2.38 -10.04 10.06
CA CYS A 118 1.93 -8.90 10.84
C CYS A 118 1.43 -7.79 9.92
N VAL A 119 0.36 -7.09 10.33
CA VAL A 119 -0.09 -5.87 9.67
C VAL A 119 0.27 -4.67 10.54
N LYS A 120 0.95 -3.68 9.95
CA LYS A 120 1.34 -2.44 10.63
C LYS A 120 0.87 -1.20 9.87
N PHE A 121 0.47 -0.19 10.62
CA PHE A 121 0.04 1.10 10.12
C PHE A 121 1.17 2.10 10.31
N VAL A 122 1.53 2.80 9.23
CA VAL A 122 2.74 3.64 9.20
C VAL A 122 2.48 5.12 8.99
N ASP A 123 1.23 5.54 8.77
CA ASP A 123 0.89 6.95 8.63
C ASP A 123 0.83 7.65 10.00
N VAL A 124 0.95 8.97 9.96
CA VAL A 124 0.84 9.84 11.13
C VAL A 124 -0.62 9.98 11.57
N THR A 125 -0.83 10.40 12.82
CA THR A 125 -2.18 10.68 13.33
C THR A 125 -2.82 11.84 12.54
N PRO A 126 -4.12 11.80 12.22
CA PRO A 126 -4.78 12.80 11.36
C PRO A 126 -4.68 14.25 11.87
N ASP A 127 -4.59 14.46 13.18
CA ASP A 127 -4.47 15.79 13.80
C ASP A 127 -3.03 16.31 13.87
N SER A 128 -2.07 15.60 13.26
CA SER A 128 -0.69 16.06 13.23
C SER A 128 -0.55 17.27 12.30
N SER A 129 -0.18 18.43 12.84
CA SER A 129 0.09 19.64 12.07
C SER A 129 1.44 19.59 11.33
N LEU A 130 1.87 18.39 10.92
CA LEU A 130 3.17 18.16 10.32
C LEU A 130 3.20 18.71 8.89
N LEU A 131 4.33 19.31 8.53
CA LEU A 131 4.60 19.62 7.14
C LEU A 131 4.75 18.32 6.35
N GLN A 132 4.41 18.34 5.06
CA GLN A 132 4.44 17.13 4.21
C GLN A 132 5.73 16.32 4.35
N ASN A 133 6.90 16.96 4.29
CA ASN A 133 8.19 16.27 4.39
C ASN A 133 8.49 15.68 5.77
N ASP A 134 7.91 16.25 6.83
CA ASP A 134 8.03 15.67 8.16
C ASP A 134 7.14 14.42 8.26
N ARG A 135 5.94 14.46 7.68
CA ARG A 135 5.10 13.26 7.50
C ARG A 135 5.81 12.15 6.70
N GLU A 136 6.45 12.47 5.57
CA GLU A 136 7.23 11.48 4.79
C GLU A 136 8.36 10.86 5.64
N ARG A 137 9.05 11.68 6.44
CA ARG A 137 10.13 11.22 7.33
C ARG A 137 9.60 10.28 8.41
N GLU A 138 8.50 10.65 9.07
CA GLU A 138 7.86 9.82 10.09
C GLU A 138 7.37 8.49 9.50
N ILE A 139 6.74 8.48 8.33
CA ILE A 139 6.33 7.23 7.66
C ILE A 139 7.55 6.37 7.36
N LYS A 140 8.63 6.96 6.83
CA LYS A 140 9.89 6.24 6.60
C LYS A 140 10.46 5.66 7.90
N ASP A 141 10.45 6.41 9.00
CA ASP A 141 10.94 5.92 10.30
C ASP A 141 10.06 4.79 10.84
N ASN A 142 8.75 4.84 10.63
CA ASN A 142 7.83 3.76 10.97
C ASN A 142 8.14 2.49 10.19
N VAL A 143 8.45 2.58 8.90
CA VAL A 143 8.88 1.43 8.08
C VAL A 143 10.20 0.85 8.61
N LEU A 144 11.20 1.69 8.89
CA LEU A 144 12.50 1.25 9.42
C LEU A 144 12.35 0.54 10.76
N ARG A 145 11.51 1.05 11.67
CA ARG A 145 11.24 0.39 12.97
C ARG A 145 10.68 -1.01 12.82
N VAL A 146 9.85 -1.28 11.81
CA VAL A 146 9.35 -2.64 11.56
C VAL A 146 10.47 -3.53 11.02
N LEU A 147 11.29 -3.02 10.10
CA LEU A 147 12.41 -3.76 9.53
C LEU A 147 13.46 -4.15 10.59
N ASP A 148 13.77 -3.24 11.52
CA ASP A 148 14.75 -3.47 12.59
C ASP A 148 14.30 -4.54 13.61
N ASN A 149 12.99 -4.75 13.76
CA ASN A 149 12.46 -5.75 14.69
C ASN A 149 12.70 -7.19 14.23
N ASP A 150 12.70 -7.43 12.91
CA ASP A 150 13.04 -8.74 12.34
C ASP A 150 13.64 -8.59 10.93
N PRO A 151 14.98 -8.42 10.83
CA PRO A 151 15.66 -8.13 9.57
C PRO A 151 15.65 -9.30 8.58
N LYS A 152 15.14 -10.48 8.97
CA LYS A 152 15.01 -11.64 8.06
C LYS A 152 13.70 -11.64 7.30
N ARG A 153 12.71 -10.86 7.75
CA ARG A 153 11.39 -10.80 7.13
C ARG A 153 11.37 -9.76 6.02
N LYS A 154 10.70 -10.11 4.93
CA LYS A 154 10.43 -9.15 3.86
C LYS A 154 9.35 -8.17 4.32
N VAL A 155 9.45 -6.92 3.93
CA VAL A 155 8.44 -5.90 4.23
C VAL A 155 7.75 -5.50 2.94
N PHE A 156 6.45 -5.75 2.85
CA PHE A 156 5.60 -5.20 1.78
C PHE A 156 4.92 -3.95 2.29
N VAL A 157 5.06 -2.82 1.58
CA VAL A 157 4.40 -1.56 1.96
C VAL A 157 3.40 -1.17 0.87
N ILE A 158 2.19 -0.78 1.27
CA ILE A 158 1.12 -0.33 0.38
C ILE A 158 0.79 1.11 0.74
N MET A 159 0.98 2.01 -0.22
CA MET A 159 0.82 3.46 -0.04
C MET A 159 0.48 4.14 -1.36
N GLY A 160 0.06 5.40 -1.30
CA GLY A 160 -0.17 6.22 -2.48
C GLY A 160 1.07 6.31 -3.36
N ASN A 161 0.87 6.35 -4.67
CA ASN A 161 1.96 6.42 -5.66
C ASN A 161 2.92 7.62 -5.45
N VAL A 162 2.46 8.73 -4.87
CA VAL A 162 3.32 9.85 -4.50
C VAL A 162 4.36 9.43 -3.44
N HIS A 163 3.94 8.72 -2.39
CA HIS A 163 4.82 8.24 -1.31
C HIS A 163 5.80 7.14 -1.79
N ALA A 164 5.33 6.29 -2.69
CA ALA A 164 6.10 5.15 -3.20
C ALA A 164 7.14 5.52 -4.30
N SER A 165 7.13 6.76 -4.76
CA SER A 165 8.02 7.25 -5.83
C SER A 165 9.49 7.29 -5.39
N ASN A 166 10.39 6.87 -6.28
CA ASN A 166 11.84 6.99 -6.13
C ASN A 166 12.37 8.39 -6.44
N SER A 167 11.51 9.34 -6.85
CA SER A 167 11.92 10.68 -7.27
C SER A 167 11.25 11.76 -6.45
N VAL A 168 12.00 12.84 -6.18
CA VAL A 168 11.48 14.05 -5.56
C VAL A 168 10.41 14.69 -6.44
N PHE A 169 9.25 14.99 -5.87
CA PHE A 169 8.21 15.74 -6.56
C PHE A 169 8.39 17.23 -6.32
N ASN A 170 8.50 18.00 -7.39
CA ASN A 170 8.58 19.45 -7.33
C ASN A 170 7.28 20.06 -7.86
N SER A 171 6.60 20.85 -7.03
CA SER A 171 5.41 21.63 -7.37
C SER A 171 5.60 23.07 -6.90
N GLY A 172 5.97 23.96 -7.84
CA GLY A 172 6.36 25.33 -7.49
C GLY A 172 7.58 25.34 -6.56
N SER A 173 7.42 25.97 -5.38
CA SER A 173 8.46 26.02 -4.33
C SER A 173 8.43 24.81 -3.40
N LEU A 174 7.44 23.93 -3.51
CA LEU A 174 7.32 22.74 -2.69
C LEU A 174 8.09 21.56 -3.32
N SER A 175 9.08 21.04 -2.60
CA SER A 175 9.71 19.75 -2.89
C SER A 175 9.24 18.72 -1.88
N ILE A 176 8.64 17.62 -2.36
CA ILE A 176 8.24 16.48 -1.55
C ILE A 176 9.29 15.39 -1.72
N PHE A 177 9.82 14.86 -0.62
CA PHE A 177 10.77 13.74 -0.60
C PHE A 177 10.05 12.45 -0.22
N PRO A 178 9.63 11.62 -1.18
CA PRO A 178 8.78 10.48 -0.88
C PRO A 178 9.45 9.43 0.00
N VAL A 179 8.63 8.66 0.73
CA VAL A 179 9.09 7.53 1.55
C VAL A 179 10.05 6.60 0.81
N SER A 180 9.76 6.18 -0.42
CA SER A 180 10.67 5.27 -1.16
C SER A 180 12.02 5.93 -1.46
N TYR A 181 12.03 7.22 -1.85
CA TYR A 181 13.27 7.98 -2.02
C TYR A 181 14.09 8.04 -0.71
N LEU A 182 13.42 8.29 0.42
CA LEU A 182 14.06 8.38 1.73
C LEU A 182 14.59 7.02 2.21
N LEU A 183 13.83 5.94 2.02
CA LEU A 183 14.25 4.58 2.38
C LEU A 183 15.48 4.15 1.59
N ARG A 184 15.57 4.47 0.30
CA ARG A 184 16.76 4.19 -0.52
C ARG A 184 18.00 4.92 -0.01
N LYS A 185 17.85 6.13 0.52
CA LYS A 185 18.95 6.88 1.14
C LYS A 185 19.44 6.22 2.43
N SER A 186 18.54 5.59 3.20
CA SER A 186 18.87 4.91 4.45
C SER A 186 19.38 3.48 4.25
N LEU A 187 18.78 2.72 3.34
CA LEU A 187 19.00 1.28 3.18
C LEU A 187 19.88 0.93 1.97
N GLY A 188 19.94 1.78 0.95
CA GLY A 188 20.54 1.45 -0.34
C GLY A 188 19.51 1.06 -1.40
N ASN A 189 19.84 1.31 -2.67
CA ASN A 189 18.95 1.02 -3.81
C ASN A 189 18.74 -0.48 -4.04
N GLU A 190 19.71 -1.29 -3.63
CA GLU A 190 19.71 -2.73 -3.74
C GLU A 190 18.72 -3.39 -2.79
N LYS A 191 18.31 -2.73 -1.70
CA LYS A 191 17.40 -3.28 -0.69
C LYS A 191 15.93 -2.94 -0.89
N VAL A 192 15.64 -1.85 -1.61
CA VAL A 192 14.28 -1.34 -1.84
C VAL A 192 13.87 -1.56 -3.28
N PHE A 193 12.65 -2.06 -3.49
CA PHE A 193 12.04 -2.17 -4.82
C PHE A 193 10.66 -1.51 -4.85
N SER A 194 10.41 -0.62 -5.80
CA SER A 194 9.14 0.10 -5.91
C SER A 194 8.36 -0.26 -7.17
N VAL A 195 7.06 -0.46 -6.98
CA VAL A 195 6.10 -0.89 -8.00
C VAL A 195 4.99 0.15 -8.09
N ASN A 196 4.78 0.75 -9.25
CA ASN A 196 3.61 1.58 -9.52
C ASN A 196 2.48 0.70 -10.07
N LEU A 197 1.35 0.65 -9.36
CA LEU A 197 0.12 0.02 -9.83
C LEU A 197 -0.71 1.09 -10.55
N GLN A 198 -0.58 1.14 -11.87
CA GLN A 198 -1.09 2.23 -12.70
C GLN A 198 -2.34 1.81 -13.48
N PRO A 199 -3.53 2.29 -13.11
CA PRO A 199 -4.69 2.23 -13.98
C PRO A 199 -4.45 2.97 -15.29
N SER A 200 -4.96 2.42 -16.39
CA SER A 200 -4.97 3.06 -17.71
C SER A 200 -6.34 3.62 -18.10
N SER A 201 -7.42 3.18 -17.44
CA SER A 201 -8.77 3.69 -17.63
C SER A 201 -9.68 3.39 -16.45
N GLY A 202 -10.85 4.02 -16.40
CA GLY A 202 -11.87 3.76 -15.39
C GLY A 202 -12.01 4.89 -14.39
N GLU A 203 -12.53 4.54 -13.21
CA GLU A 203 -12.89 5.50 -12.16
C GLU A 203 -12.31 5.07 -10.82
N PHE A 204 -12.08 6.04 -9.94
CA PHE A 204 -11.63 5.83 -8.57
C PHE A 204 -12.34 6.80 -7.62
N PHE A 205 -12.41 6.48 -6.34
CA PHE A 205 -12.91 7.39 -5.31
C PHE A 205 -11.74 8.11 -4.63
N ASN A 206 -11.75 9.45 -4.61
CA ASN A 206 -10.84 10.23 -3.79
C ASN A 206 -11.50 11.58 -3.52
N PHE A 207 -12.13 11.70 -2.35
CA PHE A 207 -13.05 12.80 -2.00
C PHE A 207 -14.19 12.98 -3.03
N GLY A 208 -14.65 11.87 -3.62
CA GLY A 208 -15.59 11.83 -4.73
C GLY A 208 -15.09 10.98 -5.89
N VAL A 209 -15.99 10.57 -6.78
CA VAL A 209 -15.66 9.76 -7.96
C VAL A 209 -14.92 10.63 -8.99
N LYS A 210 -13.77 10.14 -9.47
CA LYS A 210 -12.88 10.79 -10.44
C LYS A 210 -12.53 9.82 -11.56
N SER A 211 -12.20 10.34 -12.75
CA SER A 211 -11.76 9.52 -13.88
C SER A 211 -10.24 9.39 -13.92
N VAL A 212 -9.74 8.23 -14.30
CA VAL A 212 -8.30 8.02 -14.55
C VAL A 212 -7.76 8.93 -15.66
N SER A 213 -8.60 9.29 -16.64
CA SER A 213 -8.23 10.21 -17.73
C SER A 213 -7.90 11.62 -17.26
N ASP A 214 -8.40 12.02 -16.08
CA ASP A 214 -8.20 13.37 -15.55
C ASP A 214 -6.75 13.59 -15.06
N LEU A 215 -5.96 12.51 -15.00
CA LEU A 215 -4.58 12.50 -14.50
C LEU A 215 -3.52 12.61 -15.62
N ASP A 216 -3.92 12.73 -16.89
CA ASP A 216 -3.06 12.47 -18.06
C ASP A 216 -1.85 13.42 -18.23
N ASN A 217 -1.82 14.57 -17.56
CA ASN A 217 -0.71 15.53 -17.70
C ASN A 217 0.45 15.37 -16.68
N SER A 218 0.31 14.54 -15.64
CA SER A 218 1.36 14.32 -14.62
C SER A 218 2.01 12.93 -14.67
N ASN A 219 1.47 12.01 -15.47
CA ASN A 219 1.74 10.58 -15.41
C ASN A 219 3.13 10.14 -15.92
N ASP A 220 3.74 10.84 -16.88
CA ASP A 220 5.01 10.37 -17.47
C ASP A 220 6.21 10.54 -16.54
N LYS A 221 6.18 11.54 -15.65
CA LYS A 221 7.21 11.69 -14.61
C LYS A 221 7.04 10.62 -13.54
N ILE A 222 5.80 10.39 -13.08
CA ILE A 222 5.49 9.38 -12.07
C ILE A 222 5.91 7.99 -12.56
N LYS A 223 5.58 7.58 -13.79
CA LYS A 223 5.97 6.27 -14.34
C LYS A 223 7.48 6.02 -14.32
N LYS A 224 8.29 7.05 -14.55
CA LYS A 224 9.76 6.95 -14.56
C LYS A 224 10.38 6.95 -13.16
N SER A 225 9.56 7.13 -12.12
CA SER A 225 10.01 7.20 -10.74
C SER A 225 9.87 5.87 -9.99
N PHE A 226 9.64 4.75 -10.67
CA PHE A 226 9.53 3.42 -10.04
C PHE A 226 10.47 2.44 -10.72
N ASP A 227 10.83 1.36 -10.02
CA ASP A 227 11.61 0.29 -10.64
C ASP A 227 10.77 -0.52 -11.63
N TYR A 228 9.48 -0.65 -11.34
CA TYR A 228 8.52 -1.32 -12.20
C TYR A 228 7.18 -0.60 -12.20
N THR A 229 6.52 -0.54 -13.36
CA THR A 229 5.14 -0.07 -13.48
C THR A 229 4.28 -1.21 -14.03
N PHE A 230 3.28 -1.62 -13.27
CA PHE A 230 2.28 -2.58 -13.68
C PHE A 230 1.03 -1.86 -14.19
N ILE A 231 0.68 -2.08 -15.44
CA ILE A 231 -0.50 -1.44 -16.05
C ILE A 231 -1.75 -2.26 -15.75
N ILE A 232 -2.72 -1.61 -15.10
CA ILE A 232 -4.04 -2.17 -14.83
C ILE A 232 -4.99 -1.64 -15.92
N PRO A 233 -5.56 -2.50 -16.79
CA PRO A 233 -6.29 -2.02 -17.98
C PRO A 233 -7.50 -1.15 -17.67
N LYS A 234 -8.21 -1.46 -16.58
CA LYS A 234 -9.42 -0.74 -16.18
C LYS A 234 -9.65 -0.94 -14.69
N VAL A 235 -10.01 0.13 -14.01
CA VAL A 235 -10.46 0.11 -12.61
C VAL A 235 -11.88 0.65 -12.46
N SER A 236 -12.49 0.40 -11.32
CA SER A 236 -13.75 0.96 -10.87
C SER A 236 -13.59 1.58 -9.48
N SER A 237 -14.50 2.51 -9.17
CA SER A 237 -14.51 3.19 -7.86
C SER A 237 -14.72 2.19 -6.74
N ALA A 238 -13.98 2.34 -5.65
CA ALA A 238 -14.08 1.50 -4.46
C ALA A 238 -15.45 1.63 -3.77
N SER A 239 -15.78 0.63 -2.95
CA SER A 239 -17.04 0.55 -2.20
C SER A 239 -16.82 0.93 -0.73
N PHE A 240 -17.89 1.32 -0.03
CA PHE A 240 -17.84 1.71 1.38
C PHE A 240 -18.90 0.95 2.20
N LEU A 241 -18.72 0.93 3.53
CA LEU A 241 -19.65 0.31 4.49
C LEU A 241 -20.96 1.09 4.65
#